data_AF-A0A7C4Y5U0-F1
#
_entry.id   AF-A0A7C4Y5U0-F1
#
_cell.length_a   1.000
_cell.length_b   1.000
_cell.length_c   1.000
_cell.angle_alpha   90.00
_cell.angle_beta   90.00
_cell.angle_gamma   90.00
#
_symmetry.space_group_name_H-M   'P 1'
#
loop_
_entity.id
_entity.type
_entity.pdbx_description
1 polymer ?
#
loop_
_entity_poly.entity_id
_entity_poly.type
_entity_poly.pdbx_seq_one_letter_code
_entity_poly.pdbx_strand_id
1 'polypeptide(L)' 'MLVKSKVKYIQSLGQKKFRDQEGVFVAEGPKLVKELLTENSDSILEVFAVKEWADENKSLAVKTVITDISELELEKISRL' A
#
# COMPACT_ATOMS: atom_id res chain seq x y z
N MET A 1 -1.49 10.06 -8.39
CA MET A 1 -2.43 9.47 -9.36
C MET A 1 -2.00 8.05 -9.69
N LEU A 2 -2.90 7.11 -9.46
CA LEU A 2 -2.69 5.68 -9.60
C LEU A 2 -3.02 5.22 -11.03
N VAL A 3 -2.01 4.73 -11.75
CA VAL A 3 -2.19 4.27 -13.14
C VAL A 3 -2.95 2.94 -13.21
N LYS A 4 -3.70 2.73 -14.30
CA LYS A 4 -4.55 1.53 -14.49
C LYS A 4 -3.77 0.21 -14.38
N SER A 5 -2.52 0.16 -14.81
CA SER A 5 -1.67 -1.04 -14.69
C SER A 5 -1.38 -1.38 -13.23
N LYS A 6 -1.10 -0.38 -12.39
CA LYS A 6 -0.84 -0.55 -10.96
C LYS A 6 -2.11 -1.01 -10.22
N VAL A 7 -3.27 -0.46 -10.56
CA VAL A 7 -4.56 -0.94 -10.03
C VAL A 7 -4.74 -2.43 -10.31
N LYS A 8 -4.58 -2.86 -11.57
CA LYS A 8 -4.70 -4.28 -11.96
C LYS A 8 -3.70 -5.18 -11.24
N TYR A 9 -2.47 -4.70 -11.05
CA TYR A 9 -1.45 -5.42 -10.30
C TYR A 9 -1.86 -5.62 -8.83
N ILE A 10 -2.23 -4.55 -8.12
CA ILE A 10 -2.64 -4.67 -6.71
C ILE A 10 -3.87 -5.57 -6.56
N GLN A 11 -4.84 -5.46 -7.48
CA GLN A 11 -6.00 -6.35 -7.50
C GLN A 11 -5.63 -7.82 -7.73
N SER A 12 -4.62 -8.12 -8.57
CA SER A 12 -4.17 -9.49 -8.84
C SER A 12 -3.55 -10.15 -7.61
N LEU A 13 -2.88 -9.38 -6.74
CA LEU A 13 -2.32 -9.85 -5.46
C LEU A 13 -3.37 -10.39 -4.48
N GLY A 14 -4.66 -10.26 -4.80
CA GLY A 14 -5.74 -10.98 -4.15
C GLY A 14 -5.71 -12.49 -4.27
N GLN A 15 -5.21 -12.97 -5.39
CA GLN A 15 -5.18 -14.39 -5.67
C GLN A 15 -3.89 -14.97 -5.12
N LYS A 16 -3.99 -16.06 -4.37
CA LYS A 16 -2.84 -16.76 -3.76
C LYS A 16 -1.74 -17.06 -4.78
N LYS A 17 -2.13 -17.47 -5.99
CA LYS A 17 -1.20 -17.73 -7.11
C LYS A 17 -0.25 -16.55 -7.36
N PHE A 18 -0.78 -15.33 -7.48
CA PHE A 18 0.04 -14.15 -7.78
C PHE A 18 0.89 -13.74 -6.58
N ARG A 19 0.39 -13.88 -5.34
CA ARG A 19 1.20 -13.64 -4.14
C ARG A 19 2.37 -14.60 -4.02
N ASP A 20 2.12 -15.88 -4.26
CA ASP A 20 3.16 -16.92 -4.18
C ASP A 20 4.23 -16.72 -5.27
N GLN A 21 3.82 -16.28 -6.47
CA GLN A 21 4.74 -16.01 -7.58
C GLN A 21 5.62 -14.77 -7.34
N GLU A 22 5.03 -13.71 -6.81
CA GLU A 22 5.70 -12.43 -6.62
C GLU A 22 6.40 -12.34 -5.25
N GLY A 23 6.03 -13.17 -4.29
CA GLY A 23 6.54 -13.14 -2.91
C GLY A 23 6.02 -11.96 -2.08
N VAL A 24 4.88 -11.39 -2.45
CA VAL A 24 4.31 -10.18 -1.83
C VAL A 24 2.85 -10.34 -1.47
N PHE A 25 2.37 -9.49 -0.56
CA PHE A 25 0.96 -9.42 -0.18
C PHE A 25 0.52 -7.97 0.03
N VAL A 26 -0.79 -7.76 0.11
CA VAL A 26 -1.39 -6.45 0.41
C VAL A 26 -1.77 -6.41 1.88
N ALA A 27 -1.32 -5.36 2.58
CA ALA A 27 -1.76 -5.03 3.93
C ALA A 27 -2.62 -3.77 3.88
N GLU A 28 -3.80 -3.82 4.50
CA GLU A 28 -4.78 -2.74 4.48
C GLU A 28 -5.14 -2.30 5.90
N GLY A 29 -5.39 -1.01 6.08
CA GLY A 29 -5.83 -0.43 7.34
C GLY A 29 -4.80 0.52 7.98
N PRO A 30 -5.23 1.71 8.45
CA PRO A 30 -4.32 2.77 8.90
C PRO A 30 -3.44 2.36 10.10
N LYS A 31 -3.98 1.53 11.01
CA LYS A 31 -3.23 1.05 12.18
C LYS A 31 -2.17 0.01 11.77
N LEU A 32 -2.56 -1.00 10.99
CA LEU A 32 -1.67 -2.07 10.55
C LEU A 32 -0.51 -1.52 9.70
N VAL A 33 -0.80 -0.66 8.72
CA VAL A 33 0.23 -0.09 7.85
C VAL A 33 1.21 0.76 8.66
N LYS A 34 0.72 1.49 9.68
CA LYS A 34 1.58 2.27 10.59
C LYS A 34 2.50 1.38 11.43
N GLU A 35 1.97 0.27 11.97
CA GLU A 35 2.76 -0.71 12.71
C GLU A 35 3.86 -1.32 11.82
N LEU A 36 3.51 -1.71 10.58
CA LEU A 36 4.48 -2.23 9.61
C LEU A 36 5.55 -1.21 9.23
N LEU A 37 5.20 0.06 9.01
CA LEU A 37 6.19 1.13 8.75
C LEU A 37 7.13 1.33 9.95
N THR A 38 6.62 1.18 11.17
CA THR A 38 7.40 1.38 12.38
C THR A 38 8.37 0.23 12.63
N GLU A 39 7.90 -1.02 12.45
CA GLU A 39 8.68 -2.21 12.77
C GLU A 39 9.53 -2.73 11.61
N ASN A 40 9.07 -2.57 10.37
CA ASN A 40 9.60 -3.26 9.19
C ASN A 40 9.57 -2.40 7.92
N SER A 41 9.86 -1.09 8.00
CA SER A 41 9.85 -0.18 6.83
C SER A 41 10.71 -0.67 5.65
N ASP A 42 11.82 -1.36 5.92
CA ASP A 42 12.73 -1.93 4.90
C ASP A 42 12.08 -3.01 4.02
N SER A 43 11.03 -3.67 4.52
CA SER A 43 10.36 -4.78 3.82
C SER A 43 9.13 -4.32 3.01
N ILE A 44 8.78 -3.03 3.08
CA ILE A 44 7.61 -2.48 2.41
C ILE A 44 8.01 -1.95 1.03
N LEU A 45 7.38 -2.49 -0.01
CA LEU A 45 7.65 -2.08 -1.39
C LEU A 45 7.07 -0.71 -1.71
N GLU A 46 5.81 -0.47 -1.35
CA GLU A 46 5.10 0.77 -1.66
C GLU A 46 3.87 0.92 -0.75
N VAL A 47 3.58 2.15 -0.33
CA VAL A 47 2.37 2.48 0.43
C VAL A 47 1.51 3.40 -0.42
N PHE A 48 0.21 3.11 -0.48
CA PHE A 48 -0.79 3.98 -1.10
C PHE A 48 -1.72 4.50 -0.02
N ALA A 49 -1.80 5.81 0.13
CA ALA A 49 -2.60 6.42 1.17
C ALA A 49 -3.25 7.74 0.71
N VAL A 50 -4.35 8.10 1.36
CA VAL A 50 -4.91 9.44 1.26
C VAL A 50 -3.97 10.44 1.91
N LYS A 51 -4.04 11.69 1.44
CA LYS A 51 -3.08 12.74 1.77
C LYS A 51 -2.95 12.98 3.28
N GLU A 52 -4.07 12.99 3.98
CA GLU A 52 -4.14 13.24 5.42
C GLU A 52 -3.32 12.21 6.19
N TRP A 53 -3.49 10.92 5.85
CA TRP A 53 -2.74 9.84 6.50
C TRP A 53 -1.28 9.82 6.06
N ALA A 54 -0.99 10.10 4.79
CA ALA A 54 0.37 10.14 4.26
C ALA A 54 1.21 11.22 4.96
N ASP A 55 0.65 12.43 5.13
CA ASP A 55 1.33 13.55 5.77
C ASP A 55 1.61 13.27 7.27
N GLU A 56 0.69 12.62 7.98
CA GLU A 56 0.87 12.22 9.38
C GLU A 56 1.97 11.16 9.60
N ASN A 57 2.19 10.28 8.62
CA ASN A 57 3.07 9.12 8.75
C ASN A 57 4.35 9.23 7.91
N LYS A 58 4.58 10.36 7.24
CA LYS A 58 5.72 10.60 6.35
C LYS A 58 7.07 10.42 7.03
N SER A 59 7.17 10.74 8.32
CA SER A 59 8.37 10.58 9.14
C SER A 59 8.71 9.12 9.44
N LEU A 60 7.74 8.21 9.37
CA LEU A 60 7.95 6.77 9.57
C LEU A 60 8.43 6.08 8.30
N ALA A 61 8.12 6.65 7.13
CA ALA A 61 8.47 6.12 5.82
C ALA A 61 9.83 6.62 5.31
N VAL A 62 10.86 6.64 6.16
CA VAL A 62 12.21 7.11 5.77
C VAL A 62 12.79 6.30 4.61
N LYS A 63 12.41 5.02 4.49
CA LYS A 63 12.91 4.07 3.50
C LYS A 63 11.85 3.56 2.54
N THR A 64 10.63 4.07 2.63
CA THR A 64 9.47 3.55 1.91
C THR A 64 8.82 4.68 1.14
N VAL A 65 8.44 4.42 -0.12
CA VAL A 65 7.71 5.40 -0.91
C VAL A 65 6.23 5.37 -0.52
N ILE A 66 5.72 6.50 -0.02
CA ILE A 66 4.28 6.74 0.12
C ILE A 66 3.80 7.51 -1.10
N THR A 67 2.83 6.92 -1.81
CA THR A 67 2.16 7.53 -2.96
C THR A 67 0.80 8.07 -2.52
N ASP A 68 0.65 9.40 -2.61
CA ASP A 68 -0.62 10.09 -2.36
C ASP A 68 -1.64 9.74 -3.46
N ILE A 69 -2.79 9.22 -3.03
CA ILE A 69 -3.92 8.88 -3.89
C ILE A 69 -5.23 9.42 -3.31
N SER A 70 -6.23 9.59 -4.16
CA SER A 70 -7.58 9.97 -3.71
C SER A 70 -8.35 8.80 -3.09
N GLU A 71 -9.40 9.09 -2.33
CA GLU A 71 -10.31 8.06 -1.78
C GLU A 71 -10.86 7.14 -2.88
N LEU A 72 -11.28 7.71 -4.02
CA LEU A 72 -11.78 6.97 -5.17
C LEU A 72 -10.73 6.04 -5.82
N GLU A 73 -9.45 6.36 -5.68
CA GLU A 73 -8.37 5.49 -6.15
C GLU A 73 -8.07 4.39 -5.13
N LEU A 74 -8.18 4.71 -3.83
CA LEU A 74 -8.00 3.77 -2.74
C LEU A 74 -9.10 2.68 -2.78
N GLU A 75 -10.36 3.07 -2.96
CA GLU A 75 -11.49 2.15 -3.12
C GLU A 75 -11.29 1.14 -4.26
N LYS A 76 -10.59 1.53 -5.34
CA LYS A 76 -10.36 0.63 -6.47
C LYS A 76 -9.37 -0.50 -6.16
N ILE A 77 -8.50 -0.31 -5.19
CA ILE A 77 -7.47 -1.29 -4.81
C ILE A 77 -7.75 -1.95 -3.46
N SER A 78 -8.66 -1.38 -2.66
CA SER A 78 -9.16 -1.94 -1.41
C SER A 78 -9.83 -3.29 -1.62
N ARG A 79 -9.69 -4.17 -0.62
CA ARG A 79 -10.40 -5.45 -0.53
C ARG A 79 -11.28 -5.55 0.73
N LEU A 80 -11.36 -4.47 1.50
CA LEU A 80 -12.28 -4.26 2.60
C LEU A 80 -13.69 -3.89 2.11
#